data_AF-A0A932DFK4-F1
#
_entry.id   AF-A0A932DFK4-F1
#
_cell.length_a   1.000
_cell.length_b   1.000
_cell.length_c   1.000
_cell.angle_alpha   90.00
_cell.angle_beta   90.00
_cell.angle_gamma   90.00
#
_symmetry.space_group_name_H-M   'P 1'
#
loop_
_entity.id
_entity.type
_entity.pdbx_description
1 polymer ?
#
loop_
_entity_poly.entity_id
_entity_poly.type
_entity_poly.pdbx_seq_one_letter_code
_entity_poly.pdbx_strand_id
1 'polypeptide(L)' 'MNTGITAINAEVQRASAFVPPLLNEINKVIIGQKYLVERLVIGLLANGHVLLEGVPGLAKTLTVRT' A
#
# COMPACT_ATOMS: atom_id res chain seq x y z
N MET A 1 27.56 14.65 -8.96
CA MET A 1 26.10 14.63 -9.16
C MET A 1 25.42 13.33 -8.71
N ASN A 2 26.08 12.16 -8.66
CA ASN A 2 25.46 10.90 -8.18
C ASN A 2 25.27 10.77 -6.64
N THR A 3 26.05 11.48 -5.83
CA THR A 3 26.05 11.30 -4.37
C THR A 3 24.73 11.69 -3.70
N GLY A 4 24.04 12.70 -4.26
CA GLY A 4 22.74 13.16 -3.75
C GLY A 4 21.62 12.14 -3.98
N ILE A 5 21.56 11.51 -5.15
CA ILE A 5 20.56 10.49 -5.49
C ILE A 5 20.72 9.26 -4.58
N THR A 6 21.97 8.85 -4.31
CA THR A 6 22.25 7.71 -3.41
C THR A 6 21.80 7.98 -1.98
N ALA A 7 22.03 9.19 -1.46
CA ALA A 7 21.61 9.57 -0.10
C ALA A 7 20.08 9.59 0.04
N ILE A 8 19.37 10.16 -0.93
CA ILE A 8 17.90 10.19 -0.97
C ILE A 8 17.34 8.76 -1.02
N ASN A 9 17.89 7.90 -1.88
CA ASN A 9 17.44 6.51 -1.96
C ASN A 9 17.63 5.75 -0.64
N ALA A 10 18.74 5.99 0.08
CA ALA A 10 18.98 5.37 1.37
C ALA A 10 18.00 5.86 2.47
N GLU A 11 17.60 7.13 2.42
CA GLU A 11 16.57 7.68 3.29
C GLU A 11 15.19 7.09 2.98
N VAL A 12 14.80 7.06 1.71
CA VAL A 12 13.55 6.43 1.26
C VAL A 12 13.50 4.96 1.65
N GLN A 13 14.59 4.21 1.49
CA GLN A 13 14.64 2.79 1.85
C GLN A 13 14.44 2.58 3.36
N ARG A 14 15.03 3.44 4.21
CA ARG A 14 14.83 3.37 5.66
C ARG A 14 13.40 3.73 6.05
N ALA A 15 12.84 4.80 5.49
CA ALA A 15 11.49 5.24 5.77
C ALA A 15 10.42 4.23 5.29
N SER A 16 10.65 3.55 4.16
CA SER A 16 9.72 2.60 3.56
C SER A 16 9.88 1.15 4.02
N ALA A 17 10.84 0.85 4.91
CA ALA A 17 11.16 -0.52 5.35
C ALA A 17 9.97 -1.28 5.96
N PHE A 18 8.97 -0.58 6.51
CA PHE A 18 7.76 -1.18 7.07
C PHE A 18 6.70 -1.56 6.02
N VAL A 19 6.78 -1.04 4.80
CA VAL A 19 5.75 -1.23 3.76
C VAL A 19 5.70 -2.69 3.28
N PRO A 20 6.82 -3.36 2.95
CA PRO A 20 6.77 -4.76 2.54
C PRO A 20 6.16 -5.73 3.58
N PRO A 21 6.53 -5.70 4.87
CA PRO A 21 5.91 -6.59 5.86
C PRO A 21 4.43 -6.26 6.08
N LEU A 22 4.03 -4.99 6.04
CA LEU A 22 2.61 -4.60 6.11
C LEU A 22 1.80 -5.22 4.96
N LEU A 23 2.27 -5.06 3.72
CA LEU A 23 1.60 -5.64 2.56
C LEU A 23 1.54 -7.18 2.63
N ASN A 24 2.58 -7.82 3.16
CA ASN A 24 2.61 -9.27 3.34
C ASN A 24 1.53 -9.75 4.33
N GLU A 25 1.31 -9.04 5.43
CA GLU A 25 0.24 -9.38 6.38
C GLU A 25 -1.16 -9.21 5.75
N ILE A 26 -1.38 -8.14 4.99
CA ILE A 26 -2.66 -7.91 4.31
C ILE A 26 -2.94 -9.00 3.28
N ASN A 27 -1.93 -9.43 2.53
CA ASN A 27 -2.05 -10.48 1.50
C ASN A 27 -2.43 -11.86 2.07
N LYS A 28 -2.34 -12.10 3.38
CA LYS A 28 -2.81 -13.35 4.02
C LYS A 28 -4.34 -13.43 4.07
N VAL A 29 -5.02 -12.29 4.13
CA VAL A 29 -6.49 -12.21 4.24
C VAL A 29 -7.13 -11.82 2.91
N ILE A 30 -6.46 -10.96 2.14
CA ILE A 30 -6.96 -10.42 0.88
C ILE A 30 -6.20 -11.06 -0.30
N ILE A 31 -6.88 -11.93 -1.03
CA ILE A 31 -6.31 -12.66 -2.18
C ILE A 31 -6.71 -11.96 -3.49
N GLY A 32 -5.75 -11.80 -4.40
CA GLY A 32 -6.02 -11.31 -5.77
C GLY A 32 -6.23 -9.81 -5.93
N GLN A 33 -6.16 -9.02 -4.85
CA GLN A 33 -6.46 -7.57 -4.86
C GLN A 33 -5.24 -6.69 -4.55
N LYS A 34 -4.03 -7.11 -4.97
CA LYS A 34 -2.76 -6.41 -4.67
C LYS A 34 -2.80 -4.92 -5.00
N TYR A 35 -3.27 -4.58 -6.20
CA TYR A 35 -3.36 -3.22 -6.69
C TYR A 35 -4.30 -2.32 -5.88
N LEU A 36 -5.43 -2.87 -5.41
CA LEU A 36 -6.35 -2.15 -4.54
C LEU A 36 -5.69 -1.86 -3.18
N VAL A 37 -5.06 -2.87 -2.58
CA VAL A 37 -4.38 -2.76 -1.29
C VAL A 37 -3.28 -1.69 -1.34
N GLU A 38 -2.43 -1.72 -2.37
CA GLU A 38 -1.36 -0.73 -2.55
C GLU A 38 -1.91 0.71 -2.60
N ARG A 39 -3.03 0.93 -3.28
CA ARG A 39 -3.66 2.25 -3.37
C ARG A 39 -4.28 2.73 -2.08
N LEU A 40 -4.87 1.82 -1.31
CA LEU A 40 -5.39 2.15 0.02
C LEU A 40 -4.27 2.55 0.96
N VAL A 41 -3.14 1.84 0.93
CA VAL A 41 -1.94 2.20 1.71
C VAL A 41 -1.38 3.55 1.26
N ILE A 42 -1.29 3.81 -0.05
CA ILE A 42 -0.87 5.11 -0.58
C ILE A 42 -1.83 6.23 -0.12
N GLY A 43 -3.13 6.03 -0.24
CA GLY A 43 -4.15 6.99 0.20
C GLY A 43 -4.03 7.30 1.69
N LEU A 44 -3.84 6.26 2.52
CA LEU A 44 -3.66 6.41 3.96
C LEU A 44 -2.39 7.22 4.30
N LEU A 45 -1.25 6.86 3.71
CA LEU A 45 0.03 7.54 3.97
C LEU A 45 0.06 8.98 3.46
N ALA A 46 -0.64 9.26 2.36
CA ALA A 46 -0.76 10.59 1.79
C ALA A 46 -1.86 11.45 2.45
N ASN A 47 -2.60 10.90 3.42
CA ASN A 47 -3.80 11.52 4.00
C ASN A 47 -4.83 11.92 2.92
N GLY A 48 -4.96 11.10 1.89
CA GLY A 48 -5.89 11.26 0.78
C GLY A 48 -7.19 10.49 0.98
N HIS A 49 -8.11 10.67 0.04
CA HIS A 49 -9.39 9.95 0.02
C HIS A 49 -9.42 8.95 -1.14
N VAL A 50 -9.97 7.76 -0.88
CA VAL A 50 -10.12 6.70 -1.89
C VAL A 50 -11.59 6.34 -2.02
N LEU A 51 -12.12 6.36 -3.24
CA LEU A 51 -13.42 5.82 -3.57
C LEU A 51 -13.25 4.38 -4.08
N LEU A 52 -13.92 3.42 -3.43
CA LEU A 52 -13.86 2.02 -3.80
C LEU A 52 -15.10 1.59 -4.60
N GLU A 53 -14.98 1.59 -5.92
CA GLU A 53 -16.04 1.17 -6.84
C GLU A 53 -15.77 -0.23 -7.43
N GLY A 54 -16.83 -0.98 -7.75
CA GLY A 54 -16.72 -2.30 -8.40
C GLY A 54 -18.03 -3.09 -8.36
N VAL A 55 -18.07 -4.26 -8.97
CA VAL A 55 -19.24 -5.15 -8.92
C VAL A 55 -19.34 -5.87 -7.56
N PRO A 56 -20.54 -6.36 -7.15
CA PRO A 56 -20.70 -7.12 -5.91
C PRO A 56 -19.81 -8.37 -5.87
N GLY A 57 -19.34 -8.76 -4.67
CA GLY A 57 -18.57 -10.00 -4.47
C GLY A 57 -17.05 -9.90 -4.60
N LEU A 58 -16.48 -8.74 -4.97
CA LEU A 58 -15.03 -8.56 -5.12
C LEU A 58 -14.28 -8.24 -3.81
N ALA A 59 -14.74 -8.80 -2.69
CA ALA A 59 -14.14 -8.62 -1.36
C ALA A 59 -14.01 -7.16 -0.86
N LYS A 60 -14.70 -6.17 -1.48
CA LYS A 60 -14.64 -4.74 -1.12
C LYS A 60 -14.85 -4.47 0.38
N THR A 61 -15.81 -5.16 0.99
CA THR A 61 -16.10 -5.03 2.44
C THR A 61 -15.01 -5.65 3.31
N LEU A 62 -14.43 -6.78 2.89
CA LEU A 62 -13.31 -7.41 3.61
C LEU A 62 -12.08 -6.50 3.60
N THR A 63 -11.85 -5.81 2.48
CA THR A 63 -10.72 -4.87 2.31
C THR A 63 -10.81 -3.64 3.21
N VAL A 64 -12.01 -3.12 3.50
CA VAL A 64 -12.18 -1.95 4.36
C VAL A 64 -12.19 -2.32 5.85
N ARG A 65 -12.62 -3.53 6.20
CA ARG A 65 -12.77 -3.97 7.59
C ARG A 65 -11.46 -4.46 8.23
N THR A 66 -10.55 -4.99 7.42
CA THR A 66 -9.27 -5.56 7.85
C THR A 66 -8.21 -4.48 7.81
#